data_AF-Q6G5B1-F1
#
_entry.id   AF-Q6G5B1-F1
#
_cell.length_a   1.000
_cell.length_b   1.000
_cell.length_c   1.000
_cell.angle_alpha   90.00
_cell.angle_beta   90.00
_cell.angle_gamma   90.00
#
_symmetry.space_group_name_H-M   'P 1'
#
loop_
_entity.id
_entity.type
_entity.pdbx_description
1 polymer ?
#
loop_
_entity_poly.entity_id
_entity_poly.type
_entity_poly.pdbx_seq_one_letter_code
_entity_poly.pdbx_strand_id
1 'polypeptide(L)'
;MKREKKSFHLHMLSDATGETLISVGRAVASQYTMSQATEHIYPMIRNKTQLQRALDEIQQEPGIVLYTIIDKKIKILLRKRCEKIEIPCIDILHPVLNAFKSYLGIPTNLRVSAQHGLNADYFRRIEALDFTIEHDDGQSPNSLSDADVILVGISRTSKTPTSIYLANRGIKTANVPLIPGINLPDTLLGAKNALIIGLIASVERISHIRQNRNLGDDFSLESYTDRINISEELTYAKRICERFSWPVIDVTRRSIEETAAEIFELLSRFREGK
;
A
#
# COMPACT_ATOMS: atom_id res chain seq x y z
N MET A 1 -32.54 -9.65 13.21
CA MET A 1 -32.70 -9.68 11.73
C MET A 1 -31.52 -8.95 11.10
N LYS A 2 -30.57 -9.64 10.45
CA LYS A 2 -29.57 -8.98 9.59
C LYS A 2 -30.34 -8.44 8.39
N ARG A 3 -30.45 -7.11 8.23
CA ARG A 3 -30.99 -6.51 7.01
C ARG A 3 -30.10 -6.96 5.84
N GLU A 4 -30.71 -7.59 4.83
CA GLU A 4 -30.00 -7.93 3.59
C GLU A 4 -29.36 -6.67 3.01
N LYS A 5 -28.05 -6.73 2.75
CA LYS A 5 -27.35 -5.62 2.11
C LYS A 5 -27.86 -5.48 0.69
N LYS A 6 -28.20 -4.26 0.28
CA LYS A 6 -28.62 -3.99 -1.10
C LYS A 6 -27.40 -4.13 -2.02
N SER A 7 -27.43 -5.09 -2.93
CA SER A 7 -26.36 -5.29 -3.92
C SER A 7 -26.51 -4.32 -5.09
N PHE A 8 -25.38 -3.97 -5.71
CA PHE A 8 -25.33 -3.22 -6.97
C PHE A 8 -24.08 -3.59 -7.76
N HIS A 9 -24.10 -3.44 -9.08
CA HIS A 9 -22.94 -3.69 -9.94
C HIS A 9 -22.11 -2.42 -10.10
N LEU A 10 -20.78 -2.56 -10.00
CA LEU A 10 -19.81 -1.48 -10.20
C LEU A 10 -18.85 -1.90 -11.32
N HIS A 11 -19.01 -1.30 -12.50
CA HIS A 11 -18.19 -1.58 -13.67
C HIS A 11 -17.07 -0.54 -13.79
N MET A 12 -15.83 -1.02 -13.90
CA MET A 12 -14.64 -0.19 -13.94
C MET A 12 -13.87 -0.43 -15.24
N LEU A 13 -13.96 0.52 -16.18
CA LEU A 13 -13.36 0.39 -17.52
C LEU A 13 -12.13 1.28 -17.69
N SER A 14 -10.99 0.69 -18.00
CA SER A 14 -9.74 1.41 -18.22
C SER A 14 -9.08 1.01 -19.53
N ASP A 15 -8.42 1.94 -20.20
CA ASP A 15 -7.52 1.63 -21.33
C ASP A 15 -6.13 1.14 -20.87
N ALA A 16 -5.89 1.17 -19.55
CA ALA A 16 -4.73 0.65 -18.85
C ALA A 16 -5.14 -0.47 -17.85
N THR A 17 -4.54 -0.52 -16.66
CA THR A 17 -4.75 -1.61 -15.69
C THR A 17 -6.05 -1.49 -14.90
N GLY A 18 -6.60 -0.29 -14.74
CA GLY A 18 -7.80 -0.06 -13.92
C GLY A 18 -7.54 0.23 -12.43
N GLU A 19 -6.29 0.22 -11.97
CA GLU A 19 -5.91 0.45 -10.56
C GLU A 19 -6.48 1.75 -9.98
N THR A 20 -6.48 2.85 -10.75
CA THR A 20 -7.07 4.12 -10.33
C THR A 20 -8.57 3.98 -10.07
N LEU A 21 -9.28 3.21 -10.90
CA LEU A 21 -10.72 2.99 -10.75
C LEU A 21 -11.02 2.09 -9.55
N ILE A 22 -10.24 1.04 -9.35
CA ILE A 22 -10.38 0.14 -8.19
C ILE A 22 -10.19 0.94 -6.91
N SER A 23 -9.13 1.76 -6.85
CA SER A 23 -8.84 2.61 -5.68
C SER A 23 -10.00 3.58 -5.38
N VAL A 24 -10.48 4.31 -6.40
CA VAL A 24 -11.59 5.26 -6.23
C VAL A 24 -12.90 4.54 -5.91
N GLY A 25 -13.22 3.49 -6.66
CA GLY A 25 -14.45 2.72 -6.53
C GLY A 25 -14.59 2.11 -5.14
N ARG A 26 -13.53 1.48 -4.62
CA ARG A 26 -13.51 0.91 -3.27
C ARG A 26 -13.58 1.96 -2.17
N ALA A 27 -12.85 3.07 -2.31
CA ALA A 27 -12.87 4.16 -1.33
C ALA A 27 -14.27 4.80 -1.20
N VAL A 28 -15.01 4.90 -2.31
CA VAL A 28 -16.39 5.40 -2.30
C VAL A 28 -17.36 4.32 -1.82
N ALA A 29 -17.25 3.09 -2.31
CA ALA A 29 -18.13 1.99 -1.92
C ALA A 29 -18.06 1.68 -0.41
N SER A 30 -16.89 1.83 0.22
CA SER A 30 -16.73 1.61 1.66
C SER A 30 -17.54 2.57 2.53
N GLN A 31 -17.97 3.72 1.99
CA GLN A 31 -18.85 4.67 2.69
C GLN A 31 -20.30 4.18 2.80
N TYR A 32 -20.69 3.17 2.04
CA TYR A 32 -22.06 2.64 1.97
C TYR A 32 -22.17 1.28 2.68
N THR A 33 -22.12 1.27 4.01
CA THR A 33 -22.05 0.04 4.84
C THR A 33 -23.26 -0.92 4.69
N MET A 34 -24.41 -0.39 4.28
CA MET A 34 -25.66 -1.12 4.03
C MET A 34 -25.80 -1.64 2.59
N SER A 35 -24.80 -1.41 1.75
CA SER A 35 -24.75 -1.87 0.37
C SER A 35 -23.52 -2.72 0.11
N GLN A 36 -23.57 -3.53 -0.94
CA GLN A 36 -22.43 -4.34 -1.38
C GLN A 36 -22.27 -4.22 -2.89
N ALA A 37 -21.08 -3.80 -3.32
CA ALA A 37 -20.74 -3.72 -4.73
C ALA A 37 -20.30 -5.10 -5.24
N THR A 38 -20.85 -5.52 -6.37
CA THR A 38 -20.26 -6.56 -7.23
C THR A 38 -19.33 -5.85 -8.21
N GLU A 39 -18.02 -6.01 -8.01
CA GLU A 39 -16.99 -5.34 -8.80
C GLU A 39 -16.74 -6.07 -10.13
N HIS A 40 -16.82 -5.32 -11.24
CA HIS A 40 -16.48 -5.80 -12.58
C HIS A 40 -15.35 -4.94 -13.15
N ILE A 41 -14.21 -5.54 -13.47
CA ILE A 41 -13.03 -4.81 -13.93
C ILE A 41 -12.74 -5.15 -15.39
N TYR A 42 -12.67 -4.12 -16.22
CA TYR A 42 -12.41 -4.21 -17.65
C TYR A 42 -11.11 -3.46 -17.98
N PRO A 43 -9.95 -4.11 -17.83
CA PRO A 43 -8.68 -3.50 -18.17
C PRO A 43 -8.44 -3.52 -19.69
N MET A 44 -7.50 -2.69 -20.14
CA MET A 44 -6.99 -2.67 -21.51
C MET A 44 -8.06 -2.46 -22.60
N ILE A 45 -9.13 -1.72 -22.30
CA ILE A 45 -10.15 -1.31 -23.27
C ILE A 45 -9.58 -0.23 -24.20
N ARG A 46 -8.95 -0.67 -25.29
CA ARG A 46 -8.21 0.18 -26.24
C ARG A 46 -8.84 0.24 -27.62
N ASN A 47 -9.84 -0.60 -27.90
CA ASN A 47 -10.55 -0.60 -29.17
C ASN A 47 -12.05 -0.90 -28.98
N LYS A 48 -12.81 -0.69 -30.06
CA LYS A 48 -14.26 -0.87 -30.09
C LYS A 48 -14.69 -2.31 -29.78
N THR A 49 -13.95 -3.31 -30.24
CA THR A 49 -14.29 -4.73 -30.02
C THR A 49 -14.20 -5.09 -28.54
N GLN A 50 -13.15 -4.63 -27.85
CA GLN A 50 -13.00 -4.82 -26.41
C GLN A 50 -14.10 -4.09 -25.64
N LEU A 51 -14.38 -2.83 -26.01
CA LEU A 51 -15.47 -2.08 -25.38
C LEU A 51 -16.82 -2.77 -25.58
N GLN A 52 -17.08 -3.34 -26.75
CA GLN A 52 -18.36 -4.01 -27.02
C GLN A 52 -18.60 -5.19 -26.08
N ARG A 53 -17.58 -6.01 -25.83
CA ARG A 53 -17.68 -7.13 -24.86
C ARG A 53 -18.05 -6.65 -23.46
N ALA A 54 -17.38 -5.60 -22.98
CA ALA A 54 -17.69 -5.00 -21.69
C ALA A 54 -19.12 -4.43 -21.66
N LEU A 55 -19.57 -3.78 -22.74
CA LEU A 55 -20.93 -3.24 -22.83
C LEU A 55 -22.01 -4.33 -22.87
N ASP A 56 -21.71 -5.50 -23.44
CA ASP A 56 -22.64 -6.63 -23.47
C ASP A 56 -22.83 -7.19 -22.05
N GLU A 57 -21.77 -7.31 -21.26
CA GLU A 57 -21.83 -7.70 -19.85
C GLU A 57 -22.56 -6.65 -19.00
N ILE A 58 -22.25 -5.36 -19.17
CA ILE A 58 -22.93 -4.25 -18.47
C ILE A 58 -24.44 -4.25 -18.77
N GLN A 59 -24.86 -4.66 -19.97
CA GLN A 59 -26.27 -4.75 -20.29
C GLN A 59 -26.97 -5.92 -19.57
N GLN A 60 -26.27 -7.04 -19.37
CA GLN A 60 -26.81 -8.19 -18.66
C GLN A 60 -26.95 -7.90 -17.17
N GLU A 61 -25.97 -7.20 -16.60
CA GLU A 61 -25.95 -6.82 -15.18
C GLU A 61 -25.75 -5.30 -15.01
N PRO A 62 -26.80 -4.48 -15.18
CA PRO A 62 -26.66 -3.02 -15.13
C PRO A 62 -26.17 -2.48 -13.78
N GLY A 63 -25.32 -1.46 -13.83
CA GLY A 63 -24.71 -0.87 -12.64
C GLY A 63 -24.02 0.46 -12.88
N ILE A 64 -23.37 1.00 -11.84
CA ILE A 64 -22.59 2.23 -11.95
C ILE A 64 -21.34 1.95 -12.79
N VAL A 65 -21.07 2.81 -13.76
CA VAL A 65 -19.89 2.72 -14.62
C VAL A 65 -18.90 3.83 -14.26
N LEU A 66 -17.69 3.44 -13.86
CA LEU A 66 -16.53 4.32 -13.69
C LEU A 66 -15.52 4.05 -14.80
N TYR A 67 -14.91 5.08 -15.39
CA TYR A 67 -13.90 4.87 -16.42
C TYR A 67 -12.74 5.87 -16.41
N THR A 68 -11.60 5.41 -16.93
CA THR A 68 -10.34 6.17 -17.11
C THR A 68 -9.82 6.14 -18.55
N ILE A 69 -10.68 5.80 -19.51
CA ILE A 69 -10.36 5.77 -20.94
C ILE A 69 -9.88 7.16 -21.39
N ILE A 70 -8.91 7.25 -22.30
CA ILE A 70 -8.42 8.49 -22.89
C ILE A 70 -8.99 8.73 -24.28
N ASP A 71 -9.09 7.67 -25.09
CA ASP A 71 -9.57 7.76 -26.48
C ASP A 71 -10.99 8.33 -26.56
N LYS A 72 -11.13 9.45 -27.28
CA LYS A 72 -12.38 10.19 -27.39
C LYS A 72 -13.49 9.38 -28.07
N LYS A 73 -13.17 8.56 -29.08
CA LYS A 73 -14.16 7.78 -29.82
C LYS A 73 -14.73 6.69 -28.92
N ILE A 74 -13.87 6.01 -28.16
CA ILE A 74 -14.27 4.99 -27.19
C ILE A 74 -15.12 5.61 -26.07
N LYS A 75 -14.71 6.76 -25.50
CA LYS A 75 -15.52 7.50 -24.51
C LYS A 75 -16.93 7.80 -25.00
N ILE A 76 -17.04 8.35 -26.20
CA ILE A 76 -18.33 8.74 -26.78
C ILE A 76 -19.22 7.50 -26.93
N LEU A 77 -18.66 6.38 -27.41
CA LEU A 77 -19.42 5.14 -27.56
C LEU A 77 -19.89 4.59 -26.22
N LEU A 78 -19.01 4.54 -25.21
CA LEU A 78 -19.35 4.10 -23.85
C LEU A 78 -20.47 4.96 -23.26
N ARG A 79 -20.31 6.29 -23.26
CA ARG A 79 -21.31 7.22 -22.72
C ARG A 79 -22.66 7.09 -23.41
N LYS A 80 -22.68 7.06 -24.75
CA LYS A 80 -23.92 6.86 -25.51
C LYS A 80 -24.62 5.56 -25.14
N ARG A 81 -23.85 4.48 -24.89
CA ARG A 81 -24.43 3.19 -24.53
C ARG A 81 -25.00 3.20 -23.12
N CYS A 82 -24.29 3.77 -22.15
CA CYS A 82 -24.76 3.93 -20.77
C CYS A 82 -25.99 4.83 -20.69
N GLU A 83 -26.02 5.93 -21.45
CA GLU A 83 -27.19 6.82 -21.56
C GLU A 83 -28.41 6.06 -22.11
N LYS A 84 -28.22 5.24 -23.17
CA LYS A 84 -29.30 4.44 -23.76
C LYS A 84 -29.92 3.41 -22.79
N ILE A 85 -29.15 2.90 -21.82
CA ILE A 85 -29.62 1.95 -20.80
C ILE A 85 -29.85 2.62 -19.44
N GLU A 86 -29.81 3.95 -19.40
CA GLU A 86 -30.11 4.78 -18.23
C GLU A 86 -29.29 4.47 -16.96
N ILE A 87 -28.00 4.14 -17.12
CA ILE A 87 -27.09 3.91 -15.99
C ILE A 87 -26.08 5.04 -15.80
N PRO A 88 -25.65 5.33 -14.55
CA PRO A 88 -24.60 6.31 -14.28
C PRO A 88 -23.27 5.93 -14.96
N CYS A 89 -22.64 6.90 -15.63
CA CYS A 89 -21.35 6.71 -16.31
C CYS A 89 -20.42 7.90 -16.06
N ILE A 90 -19.37 7.69 -15.26
CA ILE A 90 -18.52 8.73 -14.71
C ILE A 90 -17.08 8.60 -15.23
N ASP A 91 -16.57 9.67 -15.85
CA ASP A 91 -15.15 9.83 -16.17
C ASP A 91 -14.40 10.30 -14.92
N ILE A 92 -13.60 9.43 -14.32
CA ILE A 92 -12.87 9.75 -13.08
C ILE A 92 -11.75 10.78 -13.33
N LEU A 93 -11.15 10.79 -14.52
CA LEU A 93 -10.01 11.66 -14.81
C LEU A 93 -10.44 13.04 -15.30
N HIS A 94 -11.61 13.17 -15.93
CA HIS A 94 -12.03 14.42 -16.57
C HIS A 94 -11.97 15.65 -15.65
N PRO A 95 -12.50 15.62 -14.40
CA PRO A 95 -12.43 16.79 -13.52
C PRO A 95 -10.98 17.20 -13.19
N VAL A 96 -10.11 16.22 -12.91
CA VAL A 96 -8.71 16.45 -12.56
C VAL A 96 -7.93 16.98 -13.76
N LEU A 97 -8.13 16.39 -14.94
CA LEU A 97 -7.51 16.85 -16.18
C LEU A 97 -7.92 18.27 -16.56
N ASN A 98 -9.19 18.64 -16.33
CA ASN A 98 -9.67 20.00 -16.58
C ASN A 98 -9.03 20.99 -15.60
N ALA A 99 -8.88 20.65 -14.32
CA ALA A 99 -8.20 21.51 -13.35
C ALA A 99 -6.74 21.77 -13.76
N PHE A 100 -6.01 20.73 -14.18
CA PHE A 100 -4.63 20.86 -14.66
C PHE A 100 -4.55 21.71 -15.93
N LYS A 101 -5.43 21.48 -16.89
CA LYS A 101 -5.48 22.27 -18.13
C LYS A 101 -5.72 23.75 -17.85
N SER A 102 -6.67 24.07 -16.98
CA SER A 102 -7.00 25.45 -16.62
C SER A 102 -5.86 26.13 -15.86
N TYR A 103 -5.19 25.41 -14.97
CA TYR A 103 -4.10 25.96 -14.16
C TYR A 103 -2.79 26.14 -14.95
N LEU A 104 -2.43 25.15 -15.77
CA LEU A 104 -1.15 25.16 -16.51
C LEU A 104 -1.23 25.95 -17.82
N GLY A 105 -2.42 26.20 -18.36
CA GLY A 105 -2.60 26.89 -19.66
C GLY A 105 -2.11 26.08 -20.87
N ILE A 106 -1.70 24.83 -20.68
CA ILE A 106 -1.11 23.97 -21.71
C ILE A 106 -2.12 22.89 -22.10
N PRO A 107 -2.30 22.60 -23.41
CA PRO A 107 -3.14 21.50 -23.85
C PRO A 107 -2.61 20.14 -23.34
N THR A 108 -3.51 19.29 -22.89
CA THR A 108 -3.19 17.96 -22.36
C THR A 108 -2.74 17.02 -23.48
N ASN A 109 -1.47 16.60 -23.46
CA ASN A 109 -0.96 15.48 -24.27
C ASN A 109 -1.30 14.16 -23.59
N LEU A 110 -2.58 13.77 -23.64
CA LEU A 110 -3.05 12.53 -23.04
C LEU A 110 -2.50 11.32 -23.82
N ARG A 111 -1.63 10.54 -23.18
CA ARG A 111 -1.18 9.24 -23.67
C ARG A 111 -1.59 8.15 -22.69
N VAL A 112 -2.07 7.03 -23.23
CA VAL A 112 -2.37 5.83 -22.43
C VAL A 112 -1.09 5.38 -21.73
N SER A 113 -1.18 5.09 -20.42
CA SER A 113 -0.06 4.62 -19.61
C SER A 113 1.16 5.56 -19.56
N ALA A 114 1.01 6.86 -19.79
CA ALA A 114 2.11 7.83 -19.75
C ALA A 114 2.91 7.81 -18.43
N GLN A 115 2.24 7.47 -17.32
CA GLN A 115 2.85 7.40 -15.99
C GLN A 115 3.81 6.21 -15.80
N HIS A 116 3.81 5.22 -16.69
CA HIS A 116 4.58 3.97 -16.55
C HIS A 116 5.76 3.86 -17.53
N GLY A 117 6.31 4.98 -18.01
CA GLY A 117 7.59 4.91 -18.72
C GLY A 117 8.66 4.30 -17.81
N LEU A 118 9.49 3.39 -18.35
CA LEU A 118 10.71 2.91 -17.68
C LEU A 118 11.65 4.11 -17.49
N ASN A 119 11.46 4.83 -16.38
CA ASN A 119 12.14 6.06 -16.06
C ASN A 119 13.00 5.86 -14.80
N ALA A 120 13.74 6.89 -14.40
CA ALA A 120 14.60 6.83 -13.22
C ALA A 120 13.87 6.36 -11.95
N ASP A 121 12.57 6.66 -11.80
CA ASP A 121 11.78 6.23 -10.66
C ASP A 121 11.52 4.72 -10.66
N TYR A 122 11.36 4.10 -11.83
CA TYR A 122 11.23 2.64 -11.93
C TYR A 122 12.51 1.96 -11.45
N PHE A 123 13.68 2.37 -11.96
CA PHE A 123 14.96 1.79 -11.55
C PHE A 123 15.26 2.02 -10.06
N ARG A 124 14.91 3.20 -9.51
CA ARG A 124 15.03 3.46 -8.07
C ARG A 124 14.20 2.50 -7.23
N ARG A 125 13.00 2.12 -7.68
CA ARG A 125 12.14 1.14 -6.98
C ARG A 125 12.72 -0.26 -7.03
N ILE A 126 13.29 -0.67 -8.17
CA ILE A 126 13.96 -1.97 -8.28
C ILE A 126 15.15 -2.03 -7.33
N GLU A 127 16.02 -1.01 -7.35
CA GLU A 127 17.16 -0.94 -6.44
C GLU A 127 16.73 -0.94 -4.96
N ALA A 128 15.65 -0.24 -4.62
CA ALA A 128 15.11 -0.24 -3.27
C ALA A 128 14.53 -1.61 -2.86
N LEU A 129 13.88 -2.32 -3.79
CA LEU A 129 13.36 -3.67 -3.56
C LEU A 129 14.48 -4.68 -3.37
N ASP A 130 15.49 -4.67 -4.24
CA ASP A 130 16.64 -5.57 -4.14
C ASP A 130 17.36 -5.37 -2.80
N PHE A 131 17.67 -4.11 -2.46
CA PHE A 131 18.24 -3.76 -1.15
C PHE A 131 17.37 -4.28 0.00
N THR A 132 16.06 -4.05 -0.05
CA THR A 132 15.16 -4.41 1.06
C THR A 132 15.05 -5.92 1.22
N ILE A 133 15.03 -6.69 0.12
CA ILE A 133 15.00 -8.15 0.16
C ILE A 133 16.30 -8.70 0.77
N GLU A 134 17.46 -8.13 0.41
CA GLU A 134 18.75 -8.53 0.98
C GLU A 134 18.89 -8.23 2.49
N HIS A 135 18.08 -7.31 3.02
CA HIS A 135 18.12 -6.86 4.41
C HIS A 135 16.85 -7.23 5.21
N ASP A 136 15.94 -8.00 4.62
CA ASP A 136 14.84 -8.63 5.36
C ASP A 136 15.46 -9.79 6.17
N ASP A 137 15.21 -9.81 7.49
CA ASP A 137 15.82 -10.72 8.48
C ASP A 137 17.29 -10.49 8.89
N GLY A 138 17.84 -9.29 8.67
CA GLY A 138 19.13 -8.89 9.27
C GLY A 138 20.36 -9.66 8.77
N GLN A 139 20.24 -10.28 7.60
CA GLN A 139 21.27 -11.13 6.97
C GLN A 139 22.55 -10.35 6.58
N SER A 140 22.46 -9.03 6.39
CA SER A 140 23.58 -8.19 5.95
C SER A 140 23.76 -6.94 6.82
N PRO A 141 24.39 -7.05 8.01
CA PRO A 141 24.63 -5.89 8.87
C PRO A 141 25.59 -4.87 8.23
N ASN A 142 26.44 -5.28 7.28
CA ASN A 142 27.53 -4.46 6.74
C ASN A 142 27.08 -3.31 5.83
N SER A 143 25.81 -3.28 5.41
CA SER A 143 25.25 -2.29 4.47
C SER A 143 24.05 -1.51 5.03
N LEU A 144 23.82 -1.57 6.35
CA LEU A 144 22.74 -0.79 6.99
C LEU A 144 22.88 0.72 6.78
N SER A 145 24.10 1.23 6.56
CA SER A 145 24.35 2.65 6.30
C SER A 145 23.76 3.16 4.99
N ASP A 146 23.47 2.26 4.04
CA ASP A 146 22.94 2.60 2.71
C ASP A 146 21.40 2.60 2.69
N ALA A 147 20.77 2.25 3.82
CA ALA A 147 19.33 2.33 3.99
C ALA A 147 18.86 3.80 4.09
N ASP A 148 17.71 4.09 3.49
CA ASP A 148 16.97 5.32 3.75
C ASP A 148 16.27 5.24 5.13
N VAL A 149 15.70 4.06 5.41
CA VAL A 149 14.93 3.77 6.63
C VAL A 149 15.38 2.44 7.21
N ILE A 150 15.52 2.37 8.54
CA ILE A 150 15.73 1.11 9.26
C ILE A 150 14.57 0.91 10.22
N LEU A 151 13.85 -0.20 10.07
CA LEU A 151 12.77 -0.59 10.96
C LEU A 151 13.30 -1.50 12.05
N VAL A 152 13.16 -1.07 13.30
CA VAL A 152 13.49 -1.86 14.49
C VAL A 152 12.22 -2.31 15.20
N GLY A 153 12.22 -3.49 15.81
CA GLY A 153 11.09 -3.95 16.59
C GLY A 153 11.10 -5.45 16.82
N ILE A 154 10.25 -5.91 17.73
CA ILE A 154 10.14 -7.34 18.06
C ILE A 154 9.46 -8.11 16.91
N SER A 155 9.47 -9.44 16.97
CA SER A 155 8.75 -10.24 15.96
C SER A 155 7.27 -9.88 15.92
N ARG A 156 6.70 -9.83 14.71
CA ARG A 156 5.26 -9.55 14.45
C ARG A 156 4.79 -8.11 14.67
N THR A 157 5.70 -7.15 14.59
CA THR A 157 5.41 -5.70 14.51
C THR A 157 5.32 -5.19 13.06
N SER A 158 4.94 -6.05 12.11
CA SER A 158 4.73 -5.70 10.69
C SER A 158 5.95 -5.12 9.91
N LYS A 159 7.18 -5.32 10.38
CA LYS A 159 8.41 -4.84 9.71
C LYS A 159 8.49 -5.27 8.23
N THR A 160 8.55 -6.57 7.94
CA THR A 160 8.65 -7.12 6.58
C THR A 160 7.61 -6.55 5.60
N PRO A 161 6.28 -6.66 5.85
CA PRO A 161 5.31 -6.12 4.91
C PRO A 161 5.40 -4.60 4.75
N THR A 162 5.75 -3.87 5.82
CA THR A 162 5.96 -2.42 5.76
C THR A 162 7.21 -2.06 4.93
N SER A 163 8.32 -2.76 5.12
CA SER A 163 9.55 -2.54 4.38
C SER A 163 9.38 -2.79 2.88
N ILE A 164 8.68 -3.86 2.49
CA ILE A 164 8.39 -4.16 1.08
C ILE A 164 7.50 -3.07 0.48
N TYR A 165 6.51 -2.57 1.23
CA TYR A 165 5.66 -1.47 0.77
C TYR A 165 6.47 -0.19 0.51
N LEU A 166 7.35 0.17 1.44
CA LEU A 166 8.26 1.32 1.31
C LEU A 166 9.22 1.16 0.12
N ALA A 167 9.78 -0.04 -0.06
CA ALA A 167 10.67 -0.36 -1.17
C ALA A 167 9.99 -0.21 -2.53
N ASN A 168 8.73 -0.65 -2.65
CA ASN A 168 7.93 -0.45 -3.86
C ASN A 168 7.64 1.05 -4.18
N ARG A 169 7.87 1.93 -3.20
CA ARG A 169 7.82 3.40 -3.34
C ARG A 169 9.22 4.02 -3.52
N GLY A 170 10.27 3.21 -3.63
CA GLY A 170 11.64 3.64 -3.90
C GLY A 170 12.45 4.00 -2.66
N ILE A 171 12.09 3.48 -1.48
CA ILE A 171 12.81 3.70 -0.22
C ILE A 171 13.58 2.44 0.17
N LYS A 172 14.91 2.52 0.23
CA LYS A 172 15.76 1.43 0.71
C LYS A 172 15.48 1.19 2.19
N THR A 173 14.87 0.07 2.54
CA THR A 173 14.45 -0.22 3.91
C THR A 173 15.15 -1.46 4.44
N ALA A 174 15.76 -1.38 5.62
CA ALA A 174 16.34 -2.55 6.29
C ALA A 174 15.54 -2.90 7.55
N ASN A 175 15.47 -4.19 7.88
CA ASN A 175 14.77 -4.66 9.08
C ASN A 175 15.79 -5.19 10.10
N VAL A 176 15.77 -4.64 11.32
CA VAL A 176 16.60 -5.13 12.43
C VAL A 176 15.71 -5.64 13.56
N PRO A 177 15.72 -6.94 13.87
CA PRO A 177 14.94 -7.46 14.98
C PRO A 177 15.51 -6.99 16.33
N LEU A 178 14.62 -6.60 17.24
CA LEU A 178 14.98 -6.35 18.64
C LEU A 178 14.68 -7.61 19.45
N ILE A 179 15.73 -8.21 20.01
CA ILE A 179 15.65 -9.46 20.78
C ILE A 179 16.30 -9.22 22.15
N PRO A 180 15.56 -9.40 23.27
CA PRO A 180 16.14 -9.26 24.61
C PRO A 180 17.40 -10.13 24.79
N GLY A 181 18.42 -9.57 25.43
CA GLY A 181 19.70 -10.25 25.68
C GLY A 181 20.68 -10.26 24.51
N ILE A 182 20.25 -9.87 23.30
CA ILE A 182 21.12 -9.71 22.14
C ILE A 182 21.49 -8.24 21.99
N ASN A 183 22.80 -7.95 21.87
CA ASN A 183 23.27 -6.59 21.63
C ASN A 183 22.89 -6.11 20.23
N LEU A 184 22.63 -4.81 20.10
CA LEU A 184 22.38 -4.19 18.80
C LEU A 184 23.65 -4.26 17.94
N PRO A 185 23.54 -4.49 16.61
CA PRO A 185 24.69 -4.43 15.72
C PRO A 185 25.34 -3.04 15.76
N ASP A 186 26.67 -2.97 15.83
CA ASP A 186 27.40 -1.69 15.79
C ASP A 186 27.09 -0.90 14.51
N THR A 187 26.82 -1.61 13.41
CA THR A 187 26.43 -1.00 12.12
C THR A 187 25.09 -0.28 12.19
N LEU A 188 24.14 -0.74 13.02
CA LEU A 188 22.90 -0.01 13.28
C LEU A 188 23.17 1.31 14.00
N LEU A 189 24.03 1.27 15.03
CA LEU A 189 24.41 2.45 15.81
C LEU A 189 25.24 3.45 14.98
N GLY A 190 25.97 2.95 13.98
CA GLY A 190 26.74 3.74 13.03
C GLY A 190 25.94 4.31 11.86
N ALA A 191 24.69 3.88 11.63
CA ALA A 191 23.87 4.25 10.48
C ALA A 191 23.27 5.67 10.58
N LYS A 192 24.11 6.69 10.76
CA LYS A 192 23.70 8.10 10.94
C LYS A 192 22.93 8.69 9.76
N ASN A 193 23.05 8.09 8.59
CA ASN A 193 22.39 8.56 7.38
C ASN A 193 20.99 8.00 7.17
N ALA A 194 20.63 6.94 7.90
CA ALA A 194 19.33 6.29 7.82
C ALA A 194 18.41 6.79 8.93
N LEU A 195 17.11 6.91 8.63
CA LEU A 195 16.11 7.14 9.65
C LEU A 195 15.77 5.81 10.35
N ILE A 196 16.09 5.70 11.64
CA ILE A 196 15.76 4.51 12.44
C ILE A 196 14.41 4.70 13.11
N ILE A 197 13.48 3.75 12.94
CA ILE A 197 12.11 3.82 13.45
C ILE A 197 11.75 2.54 14.20
N GLY A 198 11.26 2.68 15.43
CA GLY A 198 10.71 1.57 16.20
C GLY A 198 9.27 1.25 15.82
N LEU A 199 8.96 0.00 15.53
CA LEU A 199 7.60 -0.51 15.38
C LEU A 199 7.19 -1.30 16.62
N ILE A 200 6.05 -0.93 17.20
CA ILE A 200 5.43 -1.62 18.34
C ILE A 200 3.98 -1.99 18.04
N ALA A 201 3.44 -2.96 18.77
CA ALA A 201 2.03 -3.30 18.73
C ALA A 201 1.56 -3.79 20.10
N SER A 202 0.25 -3.93 20.30
CA SER A 202 -0.30 -4.46 21.55
C SER A 202 0.08 -5.92 21.76
N VAL A 203 0.17 -6.32 23.02
CA VAL A 203 0.47 -7.70 23.43
C VAL A 203 -0.53 -8.68 22.80
N GLU A 204 -1.81 -8.31 22.80
CA GLU A 204 -2.89 -9.12 22.23
C GLU A 204 -2.72 -9.31 20.72
N ARG A 205 -2.37 -8.22 20.01
CA ARG A 205 -2.15 -8.27 18.56
C ARG A 205 -0.99 -9.19 18.22
N ILE A 206 0.12 -9.07 18.93
CA ILE A 206 1.31 -9.90 18.71
C ILE A 206 1.03 -11.35 19.05
N SER A 207 0.43 -11.63 20.21
CA SER A 207 0.06 -12.99 20.63
C SER A 207 -0.85 -13.65 19.58
N HIS A 208 -1.87 -12.94 19.09
CA HIS A 208 -2.76 -13.44 18.04
C HIS A 208 -2.04 -13.73 16.72
N ILE A 209 -1.14 -12.84 16.24
CA ILE A 209 -0.35 -13.10 15.02
C ILE A 209 0.61 -14.28 15.22
N ARG A 210 1.22 -14.40 16.41
CA ARG A 210 2.14 -15.49 16.74
C ARG A 210 1.42 -16.85 16.80
N GLN A 211 0.22 -16.92 17.36
CA GLN A 211 -0.61 -18.13 17.40
C GLN A 211 -1.00 -18.66 16.03
N ASN A 212 -1.22 -17.77 15.06
CA ASN A 212 -1.59 -18.15 13.69
C ASN A 212 -0.38 -18.56 12.83
N ARG A 213 0.83 -18.64 13.40
CA ARG A 213 2.03 -19.08 12.69
C ARG A 213 2.27 -20.56 12.98
N ASN A 214 2.24 -21.40 11.96
CA ASN A 214 2.81 -22.75 12.05
C ASN A 214 4.33 -22.62 12.21
N LEU A 215 4.83 -22.96 13.41
CA LEU A 215 6.24 -22.86 13.76
C LEU A 215 7.00 -24.21 13.63
N GLY A 216 6.34 -25.26 13.14
CA GLY A 216 6.88 -26.62 13.18
C GLY A 216 6.83 -27.21 14.60
N ASP A 217 7.00 -28.53 14.71
CA ASP A 217 6.76 -29.29 15.95
C ASP A 217 7.78 -29.04 17.07
N ASP A 218 8.95 -28.46 16.77
CA ASP A 218 10.07 -28.31 17.73
C ASP A 218 10.13 -26.96 18.45
N PHE A 219 9.21 -26.02 18.20
CA PHE A 219 9.20 -24.72 18.87
C PHE A 219 8.20 -24.70 20.02
N SER A 220 8.62 -24.30 21.23
CA SER A 220 7.72 -24.14 22.37
C SER A 220 6.73 -23.00 22.11
N LEU A 221 5.61 -23.33 21.47
CA LEU A 221 4.56 -22.39 21.08
C LEU A 221 4.03 -21.61 22.30
N GLU A 222 4.00 -22.25 23.47
CA GLU A 222 3.59 -21.66 24.75
C GLU A 222 4.44 -20.44 25.10
N SER A 223 5.77 -20.56 25.14
CA SER A 223 6.65 -19.43 25.47
C SER A 223 6.61 -18.30 24.43
N TYR A 224 6.50 -18.65 23.14
CA TYR A 224 6.48 -17.65 22.06
C TYR A 224 5.18 -16.85 22.00
N THR A 225 4.06 -17.45 22.40
CA THR A 225 2.73 -16.82 22.40
C THR A 225 2.32 -16.26 23.77
N ASP A 226 3.11 -16.53 24.81
CA ASP A 226 2.89 -16.05 26.17
C ASP A 226 2.91 -14.51 26.24
N ARG A 227 1.92 -13.97 26.94
CA ARG A 227 1.69 -12.52 27.01
C ARG A 227 2.69 -11.82 27.92
N ILE A 228 3.21 -12.50 28.93
CA ILE A 228 4.22 -11.95 29.84
C ILE A 228 5.52 -11.76 29.07
N ASN A 229 5.98 -12.80 28.36
CA ASN A 229 7.18 -12.72 27.52
C ASN A 229 7.05 -11.64 26.43
N ILE A 230 5.91 -11.57 25.74
CA ILE A 230 5.67 -10.51 24.73
C ILE A 230 5.71 -9.11 25.37
N SER A 231 5.16 -8.96 26.58
CA SER A 231 5.19 -7.68 27.31
C SER A 231 6.61 -7.27 27.67
N GLU A 232 7.44 -8.22 28.09
CA GLU A 232 8.86 -7.99 28.38
C GLU A 232 9.65 -7.61 27.12
N GLU A 233 9.44 -8.32 26.00
CA GLU A 233 10.03 -7.98 24.71
C GLU A 233 9.64 -6.55 24.26
N LEU A 234 8.36 -6.19 24.37
CA LEU A 234 7.88 -4.84 24.04
C LEU A 234 8.50 -3.77 24.95
N THR A 235 8.61 -4.06 26.25
CA THR A 235 9.24 -3.16 27.22
C THR A 235 10.70 -2.92 26.87
N TYR A 236 11.43 -3.99 26.53
CA TYR A 236 12.80 -3.90 26.03
C TYR A 236 12.89 -3.04 24.76
N ALA A 237 12.04 -3.28 23.77
CA ALA A 237 12.04 -2.51 22.52
C ALA A 237 11.77 -1.01 22.72
N LYS A 238 10.80 -0.67 23.59
CA LYS A 238 10.49 0.73 23.93
C LYS A 238 11.68 1.42 24.60
N ARG A 239 12.33 0.76 25.57
CA ARG A 239 13.53 1.30 26.26
C ARG A 239 14.69 1.54 25.29
N ILE A 240 14.90 0.66 24.32
CA ILE A 240 15.92 0.86 23.28
C ILE A 240 15.61 2.10 22.45
N CYS A 241 14.38 2.23 21.95
CA CYS A 241 13.99 3.38 21.14
C CYS A 241 14.11 4.69 21.92
N GLU A 242 13.69 4.71 23.18
CA GLU A 242 13.83 5.86 24.08
C GLU A 242 15.30 6.24 24.31
N ARG A 243 16.16 5.26 24.63
CA ARG A 243 17.59 5.47 24.86
C ARG A 243 18.28 6.16 23.69
N PHE A 244 17.92 5.81 22.46
CA PHE A 244 18.51 6.38 21.24
C PHE A 244 17.67 7.48 20.60
N SER A 245 16.56 7.90 21.24
CA SER A 245 15.64 8.91 20.72
C SER A 245 15.09 8.59 19.32
N TRP A 246 14.87 7.30 19.04
CA TRP A 246 14.26 6.87 17.77
C TRP A 246 12.73 7.04 17.84
N PRO A 247 12.09 7.60 16.79
CA PRO A 247 10.63 7.66 16.73
C PRO A 247 10.02 6.26 16.78
N VAL A 248 8.85 6.16 17.40
CA VAL A 248 8.13 4.89 17.58
C VAL A 248 6.74 5.00 16.98
N ILE A 249 6.37 4.03 16.15
CA ILE A 249 5.04 3.91 15.54
C ILE A 249 4.32 2.69 16.12
N ASP A 250 3.12 2.91 16.64
CA ASP A 250 2.22 1.84 17.07
C ASP A 250 1.38 1.34 15.89
N VAL A 251 1.62 0.09 15.48
CA VAL A 251 0.99 -0.57 14.33
C VAL A 251 -0.22 -1.45 14.71
N THR A 252 -0.69 -1.42 15.95
CA THR A 252 -1.72 -2.36 16.48
C THR A 252 -2.97 -2.44 15.62
N ARG A 253 -3.47 -1.29 15.16
CA ARG A 253 -4.73 -1.17 14.38
C ARG A 253 -4.53 -0.38 13.08
N ARG A 254 -3.29 -0.32 12.61
CA ARG A 254 -2.95 0.43 11.39
C ARG A 254 -2.81 -0.50 10.20
N SER A 255 -3.18 -0.01 9.04
CA SER A 255 -2.79 -0.65 7.79
C SER A 255 -1.29 -0.44 7.52
N ILE A 256 -0.76 -1.20 6.55
CA ILE A 256 0.62 -1.02 6.09
C ILE A 256 0.77 0.37 5.45
N GLU A 257 -0.24 0.82 4.70
CA GLU A 257 -0.30 2.14 4.06
C GLU A 257 -0.29 3.29 5.08
N GLU A 258 -1.08 3.18 6.15
CA GLU A 258 -1.10 4.19 7.23
C GLU A 258 0.24 4.26 7.97
N THR A 259 0.85 3.09 8.22
CA THR A 259 2.18 3.02 8.84
C THR A 259 3.22 3.63 7.92
N ALA A 260 3.20 3.30 6.63
CA ALA A 260 4.11 3.86 5.63
C ALA A 260 3.93 5.39 5.47
N ALA A 261 2.69 5.90 5.54
CA ALA A 261 2.42 7.34 5.47
C ALA A 261 3.12 8.11 6.59
N GLU A 262 3.05 7.61 7.84
CA GLU A 262 3.76 8.22 8.97
C GLU A 262 5.29 8.10 8.81
N ILE A 263 5.78 6.98 8.29
CA ILE A 263 7.22 6.81 7.98
C ILE A 263 7.68 7.83 6.93
N PHE A 264 6.90 8.08 5.88
CA PHE A 264 7.23 9.10 4.88
C PHE A 264 7.29 10.51 5.48
N GLU A 265 6.37 10.85 6.38
CA GLU A 265 6.38 12.13 7.08
C GLU A 265 7.64 12.31 7.94
N LEU A 266 7.99 11.28 8.73
CA LEU A 266 9.21 11.27 9.52
C LEU A 266 10.46 11.35 8.64
N LEU A 267 10.49 10.63 7.52
CA LEU A 267 11.61 10.64 6.58
C LEU A 267 11.78 12.00 5.89
N SER A 268 10.69 12.69 5.55
CA SER A 268 10.75 14.07 5.01
C SER A 268 11.40 15.00 6.01
N ARG A 269 10.92 15.00 7.27
CA ARG A 269 11.49 15.83 8.36
C ARG A 269 12.96 15.51 8.64
N PHE A 270 13.30 14.22 8.64
CA PHE A 270 14.69 13.78 8.84
C PHE A 270 15.62 14.28 7.73
N ARG A 271 15.16 14.31 6.47
CA ARG A 271 15.93 14.82 5.34
C ARG A 271 16.02 16.35 5.33
N GLU A 272 15.01 17.06 5.83
CA GLU A 272 15.01 18.53 5.97
C GLU A 272 15.94 19.02 7.09
N GLY A 273 16.16 18.21 8.13
CA GLY A 273 17.03 18.54 9.26
C GLY A 273 18.52 18.25 9.05
N LYS A 274 18.92 17.75 7.88
CA LYS A 274 20.34 17.54 7.50
C LYS A 274 20.87 18.75 6.73
#